data_AF-A0A8F4J6M6-F1
#
_entry.id   AF-A0A8F4J6M6-F1
#
_cell.length_a   1.000
_cell.length_b   1.000
_cell.length_c   1.000
_cell.angle_alpha   90.00
_cell.angle_beta   90.00
_cell.angle_gamma   90.00
#
_symmetry.space_group_name_H-M   'P 1'
#
loop_
_entity.id
_entity.type
_entity.pdbx_description
1 polymer ?
#
loop_
_entity_poly.entity_id
_entity_poly.type
_entity_poly.pdbx_seq_one_letter_code
_entity_poly.pdbx_strand_id
1 'polypeptide(L)'
;MSSARIPVDAPDVCCPSVTDAPLDQADAEALAHTYAALADPVRLRLLSLIAASGEICSCDLLEPLAKSQPTVSHHTKVLAEAGLITGDKRGRWVHWRIAPARADFVRLLLA
;
A
#
# COMPACT_ATOMS: atom_id res chain seq x y z
N MET A 1 34.78 21.37 17.43
CA MET A 1 34.43 19.93 17.48
C MET A 1 33.60 19.62 16.26
N SER A 2 34.24 18.96 15.30
CA SER A 2 33.76 18.72 13.95
C SER A 2 32.80 17.54 13.96
N SER A 3 31.54 17.76 13.55
CA SER A 3 30.65 16.67 13.16
C SER A 3 30.56 16.68 11.64
N ALA A 4 31.09 15.62 11.04
CA ALA A 4 31.16 15.44 9.60
C ALA A 4 29.75 15.33 9.01
N ARG A 5 29.48 16.13 7.97
CA ARG A 5 28.28 15.98 7.15
C ARG A 5 28.52 14.82 6.18
N ILE A 6 27.66 13.82 6.23
CA ILE A 6 27.59 12.75 5.23
C ILE A 6 26.77 13.28 4.05
N PRO A 7 27.24 13.20 2.79
CA PRO A 7 26.40 13.45 1.64
C PRO A 7 25.60 12.17 1.37
N VAL A 8 24.32 12.17 1.75
CA VAL A 8 23.39 11.11 1.36
C VAL A 8 22.78 11.52 0.04
N ASP A 9 23.38 11.05 -1.06
CA ASP A 9 22.71 10.93 -2.34
C ASP A 9 21.71 9.77 -2.23
N ALA A 10 20.44 10.08 -1.95
CA ALA A 10 19.34 9.13 -2.06
C ALA A 10 18.17 9.82 -2.76
N PRO A 11 17.57 9.20 -3.79
CA PRO A 11 16.54 9.82 -4.60
C PRO A 11 15.25 9.96 -3.77
N ASP A 12 14.79 11.20 -3.60
CA ASP A 12 13.39 11.60 -3.41
C ASP A 12 12.54 10.85 -2.36
N VAL A 13 13.13 10.39 -1.25
CA VAL A 13 12.36 10.06 -0.04
C VAL A 13 12.22 11.34 0.79
N CYS A 14 11.32 12.22 0.36
CA CYS A 14 11.02 13.48 1.04
C CYS A 14 10.17 13.26 2.31
N CYS A 15 10.60 12.35 3.19
CA CYS A 15 10.07 12.27 4.55
C CYS A 15 11.26 12.53 5.49
N PRO A 16 11.28 13.64 6.27
CA PRO A 16 12.17 13.70 7.41
C PRO A 16 11.92 12.45 8.26
N SER A 17 12.98 11.82 8.74
CA SER A 17 12.79 10.63 9.56
C SER A 17 12.00 11.03 10.81
N VAL A 18 11.08 10.17 11.28
CA VAL A 18 10.31 10.44 12.52
C VAL A 18 11.24 10.65 13.73
N THR A 19 12.52 10.28 13.59
CA THR A 19 13.61 10.46 14.54
C THR A 19 14.27 11.84 14.51
N ASP A 20 14.07 12.65 13.46
CA ASP A 20 14.65 14.00 13.32
C ASP A 20 13.70 15.09 13.83
N ALA A 21 12.39 14.93 13.65
CA ALA A 21 11.36 15.86 14.12
C ALA A 21 10.01 15.12 14.31
N PRO A 22 9.14 15.57 15.24
CA PRO A 22 7.81 15.00 15.38
C PRO A 22 6.99 15.21 14.11
N LEU A 23 6.09 14.27 13.81
CA LEU A 23 5.12 14.40 12.73
C LEU A 23 4.22 15.61 12.97
N ASP A 24 3.97 16.38 11.92
CA ASP A 24 2.88 17.33 11.96
C ASP A 24 1.51 16.62 11.90
N GLN A 25 0.45 17.38 12.14
CA GLN A 25 -0.91 16.84 12.18
C GLN A 25 -1.34 16.23 10.83
N ALA A 26 -0.95 16.85 9.71
CA ALA A 26 -1.36 16.41 8.38
C ALA A 26 -0.69 15.08 8.01
N ASP A 27 0.60 14.95 8.29
CA ASP A 27 1.36 13.72 8.08
C ASP A 27 0.83 12.59 8.96
N ALA A 28 0.53 12.88 10.24
CA ALA A 28 -0.06 11.91 11.16
C ALA A 28 -1.42 11.39 10.66
N GLU A 29 -2.29 12.28 10.16
CA GLU A 29 -3.59 11.91 9.59
C GLU A 29 -3.44 11.06 8.32
N ALA A 30 -2.52 11.43 7.43
CA ALA A 30 -2.26 10.69 6.20
C ALA A 30 -1.73 9.26 6.49
N LEU A 31 -0.83 9.13 7.46
CA LEU A 31 -0.32 7.84 7.92
C LEU A 31 -1.42 7.03 8.60
N ALA A 32 -2.21 7.64 9.49
CA ALA A 32 -3.31 6.96 10.17
C ALA A 32 -4.35 6.43 9.17
N HIS A 33 -4.67 7.20 8.13
CA HIS A 33 -5.55 6.74 7.05
C HIS A 33 -4.99 5.50 6.34
N THR A 34 -3.70 5.52 5.99
CA THR A 34 -3.03 4.39 5.33
C THR A 34 -2.99 3.15 6.25
N TYR A 35 -2.64 3.33 7.52
CA TYR A 35 -2.58 2.24 8.48
C TYR A 35 -3.95 1.67 8.83
N ALA A 36 -5.00 2.50 8.89
CA ALA A 36 -6.37 2.02 9.05
C ALA A 36 -6.76 1.10 7.87
N ALA A 37 -6.37 1.43 6.64
CA ALA A 37 -6.56 0.55 5.49
C ALA A 37 -5.71 -0.73 5.54
N LEU A 38 -4.64 -0.78 6.33
CA LEU A 38 -3.80 -1.98 6.50
C LEU A 38 -4.16 -2.83 7.73
N ALA A 39 -4.88 -2.26 8.71
CA ALA A 39 -5.25 -2.91 9.98
C ALA A 39 -6.35 -3.97 9.83
N ASP A 40 -6.26 -4.82 8.82
CA ASP A 40 -7.17 -5.95 8.58
C ASP A 40 -6.39 -7.12 7.93
N PRO A 41 -6.52 -8.34 8.45
CA PRO A 41 -5.74 -9.47 7.97
C PRO A 41 -6.11 -9.90 6.55
N VAL A 42 -7.36 -9.71 6.12
CA VAL A 42 -7.77 -10.01 4.74
C VAL A 42 -7.14 -9.02 3.78
N ARG A 43 -7.10 -7.72 4.15
CA ARG A 43 -6.47 -6.68 3.33
C ARG A 43 -4.97 -6.88 3.20
N LEU A 44 -4.27 -7.27 4.27
CA LEU A 44 -2.84 -7.60 4.20
C LEU A 44 -2.57 -8.78 3.28
N ARG A 45 -3.36 -9.86 3.39
CA ARG A 45 -3.22 -11.04 2.53
C ARG A 45 -3.57 -10.73 1.08
N LEU A 46 -4.59 -9.91 0.83
CA LEU A 46 -4.95 -9.45 -0.50
C LEU A 46 -3.82 -8.62 -1.12
N LEU A 47 -3.25 -7.66 -0.37
CA LEU A 47 -2.13 -6.84 -0.82
C LEU A 47 -0.90 -7.70 -1.16
N SER A 48 -0.60 -8.71 -0.34
CA SER A 48 0.47 -9.69 -0.59
C SER A 48 0.26 -10.50 -1.88
N LEU A 49 -0.97 -10.97 -2.15
CA LEU A 49 -1.30 -11.67 -3.39
C LEU A 49 -1.11 -10.80 -4.63
N ILE A 50 -1.56 -9.54 -4.57
CA ILE A 50 -1.36 -8.57 -5.66
C ILE A 50 0.13 -8.33 -5.89
N ALA A 51 0.90 -8.08 -4.82
CA ALA A 51 2.33 -7.80 -4.89
C ALA A 51 3.12 -8.97 -5.51
N ALA A 52 2.78 -10.21 -5.13
CA ALA A 52 3.42 -11.41 -5.67
C ALA A 52 3.07 -11.69 -7.14
N SER A 53 1.87 -11.31 -7.58
CA SER A 53 1.38 -11.59 -8.95
C SER A 53 1.71 -10.47 -9.96
N GLY A 54 2.04 -9.27 -9.47
CA GLY A 54 2.22 -8.06 -10.27
C GLY A 54 0.89 -7.42 -10.70
N GLU A 55 0.01 -8.21 -11.31
CA GLU A 55 -1.38 -7.85 -11.64
C GLU A 55 -2.30 -9.07 -11.39
N ILE A 56 -3.52 -8.87 -10.88
CA ILE A 56 -4.48 -9.96 -10.62
C ILE A 56 -5.94 -9.51 -10.81
N CYS A 57 -6.80 -10.37 -11.36
CA CYS A 57 -8.24 -10.12 -11.47
C CYS A 57 -8.92 -10.12 -10.08
N SER A 58 -9.93 -9.28 -9.87
CA SER A 58 -10.84 -9.38 -8.71
C SER A 58 -11.44 -10.78 -8.51
N CYS A 59 -11.64 -11.51 -9.61
CA CYS A 59 -12.20 -12.85 -9.64
C CYS A 59 -11.24 -13.91 -9.10
N ASP A 60 -9.94 -13.76 -9.36
CA ASP A 60 -8.91 -14.70 -8.92
C ASP A 60 -8.54 -14.52 -7.43
N LEU A 61 -9.01 -13.43 -6.80
CA LEU A 61 -8.82 -13.17 -5.37
C LEU A 61 -9.83 -13.92 -4.48
N LEU A 62 -10.93 -14.44 -5.03
CA LEU A 62 -12.03 -15.00 -4.24
C LEU A 62 -11.61 -16.30 -3.54
N GLU A 63 -11.05 -17.23 -4.30
CA GLU A 63 -10.68 -18.57 -3.83
C GLU A 63 -9.49 -18.54 -2.86
N PRO A 64 -8.36 -17.87 -3.14
CA PRO A 64 -7.21 -17.84 -2.23
C PRO A 64 -7.50 -17.16 -0.88
N LEU A 65 -8.51 -16.29 -0.83
CA LEU A 65 -8.96 -15.62 0.39
C LEU A 65 -10.15 -16.31 1.06
N ALA A 66 -10.77 -17.30 0.41
CA ALA A 66 -12.04 -17.89 0.81
C ALA A 66 -13.12 -16.83 1.12
N LYS A 67 -13.25 -15.83 0.23
CA LYS A 67 -14.19 -14.70 0.38
C LYS A 67 -15.12 -14.56 -0.81
N SER A 68 -16.30 -13.99 -0.54
CA SER A 68 -17.27 -13.64 -1.57
C SER A 68 -16.84 -12.40 -2.37
N GLN A 69 -17.37 -12.25 -3.58
CA GLN A 69 -17.12 -11.08 -4.43
C GLN A 69 -17.44 -9.74 -3.75
N PRO A 70 -18.55 -9.57 -2.99
CA PRO A 70 -18.83 -8.30 -2.34
C PRO A 70 -17.78 -7.95 -1.29
N THR A 71 -17.28 -8.96 -0.58
CA THR A 71 -16.23 -8.81 0.44
C THR A 71 -14.90 -8.38 -0.21
N VAL A 72 -14.48 -9.07 -1.27
CA VAL A 72 -13.25 -8.71 -1.99
C VAL A 72 -13.36 -7.31 -2.59
N SER A 73 -14.50 -6.97 -3.22
CA SER A 73 -14.73 -5.65 -3.80
C SER A 73 -14.63 -4.53 -2.76
N HIS A 74 -15.19 -4.77 -1.56
CA HIS A 74 -15.06 -3.84 -0.44
C HIS A 74 -13.60 -3.65 -0.02
N HIS A 75 -12.86 -4.74 0.19
CA HIS A 75 -11.45 -4.66 0.59
C HIS A 75 -10.57 -3.98 -0.48
N THR A 76 -10.75 -4.28 -1.76
CA THR A 76 -10.01 -3.62 -2.85
C THR A 76 -10.34 -2.15 -2.95
N LYS A 77 -11.59 -1.76 -2.69
CA LYS A 77 -12.00 -0.35 -2.68
C LYS A 77 -11.27 0.42 -1.57
N VAL A 78 -11.25 -0.12 -0.35
CA VAL A 78 -10.55 0.50 0.80
C VAL A 78 -9.06 0.67 0.50
N LEU A 79 -8.40 -0.34 -0.07
CA LEU A 79 -6.99 -0.27 -0.43
C LEU A 79 -6.71 0.72 -1.57
N ALA A 80 -7.63 0.82 -2.54
CA ALA A 80 -7.52 1.78 -3.65
C ALA A 80 -7.74 3.23 -3.17
N GLU A 81 -8.69 3.45 -2.26
CA GLU A 81 -8.93 4.77 -1.63
C GLU A 81 -7.73 5.23 -0.79
N ALA A 82 -7.03 4.29 -0.13
CA ALA A 82 -5.76 4.55 0.54
C ALA A 82 -4.55 4.71 -0.42
N GLY A 83 -4.78 4.55 -1.73
CA GLY A 83 -3.74 4.70 -2.76
C GLY A 83 -2.71 3.57 -2.80
N LEU A 84 -2.95 2.44 -2.15
CA LEU A 84 -2.01 1.31 -2.09
C LEU A 84 -2.05 0.45 -3.37
N ILE A 85 -3.22 0.37 -4.01
CA ILE A 85 -3.44 -0.37 -5.24
C ILE A 85 -4.14 0.50 -6.28
N THR A 86 -4.00 0.12 -7.55
CA THR A 86 -4.71 0.72 -8.68
C THR A 86 -5.45 -0.35 -9.47
N GLY A 87 -6.61 0.00 -10.02
CA GLY A 87 -7.50 -0.93 -10.71
C GLY A 87 -7.74 -0.53 -12.16
N ASP A 88 -7.70 -1.50 -13.07
CA ASP A 88 -8.07 -1.36 -14.47
C ASP A 88 -9.31 -2.20 -14.80
N LYS A 89 -10.39 -1.57 -15.25
CA LYS A 89 -11.67 -2.25 -15.52
C LYS A 89 -11.65 -2.89 -16.91
N ARG A 90 -11.69 -4.22 -16.96
CA ARG A 90 -11.74 -5.02 -18.18
C ARG A 90 -13.04 -5.82 -18.23
N GLY A 91 -14.00 -5.32 -19.00
CA GLY A 91 -15.35 -5.87 -19.05
C GLY A 91 -16.06 -5.76 -17.69
N ARG A 92 -16.40 -6.91 -17.10
CA ARG A 92 -17.09 -6.97 -15.80
C ARG A 92 -16.14 -6.95 -14.59
N TRP A 93 -14.85 -7.18 -14.81
CA TRP A 93 -13.87 -7.37 -13.74
C TRP A 93 -12.86 -6.23 -13.69
N VAL A 94 -12.21 -6.06 -12.54
CA VAL A 94 -11.12 -5.11 -12.33
C VAL A 94 -9.84 -5.90 -12.12
N HIS A 95 -8.75 -5.46 -12.75
CA HIS A 95 -7.42 -6.00 -12.55
C HIS A 95 -6.66 -5.07 -11.63
N TRP A 96 -6.16 -5.60 -10.52
CA TRP A 96 -5.47 -4.85 -9.48
C TRP A 96 -3.97 -5.04 -9.58
N ARG A 97 -3.24 -3.95 -9.35
CA ARG A 97 -1.79 -3.92 -9.20
C ARG A 97 -1.40 -2.96 -8.09
N ILE A 98 -0.20 -3.14 -7.54
CA ILE A 98 0.36 -2.17 -6.58
C ILE A 98 0.46 -0.81 -7.26
N ALA A 99 0.07 0.26 -6.54
CA ALA A 99 0.25 1.61 -7.04
C ALA A 99 1.76 1.89 -7.19
N PRO A 100 2.24 2.36 -8.35
CA PRO A 100 3.68 2.57 -8.57
C PRO A 100 4.33 3.45 -7.50
N ALA A 101 3.64 4.52 -7.08
CA ALA A 101 4.10 5.43 -6.03
C ALA A 101 4.17 4.80 -4.61
N ARG A 102 3.62 3.60 -4.42
CA ARG A 102 3.63 2.87 -3.14
C ARG A 102 4.41 1.56 -3.20
N ALA A 103 5.06 1.24 -4.33
CA ALA A 103 5.72 -0.04 -4.53
C ALA A 103 6.80 -0.31 -3.47
N ASP A 104 7.67 0.65 -3.19
CA ASP A 104 8.74 0.48 -2.19
C ASP A 104 8.20 0.39 -0.77
N PHE A 105 7.17 1.17 -0.44
CA PHE A 105 6.48 1.07 0.84
C PHE A 105 5.88 -0.33 1.06
N VAL A 106 5.17 -0.87 0.06
CA VAL A 106 4.57 -2.21 0.14
C VAL A 106 5.64 -3.29 0.24
N ARG A 107 6.77 -3.14 -0.47
CA ARG A 107 7.91 -4.06 -0.35
C ARG A 107 8.48 -4.10 1.06
N LEU A 108 8.68 -2.94 1.69
CA LEU A 108 9.19 -2.85 3.06
C LEU A 108 8.18 -3.39 4.09
N LEU A 109 6.88 -3.18 3.86
CA LEU A 109 5.82 -3.64 4.76
C LEU A 109 5.67 -5.16 4.82
N LEU A 110 5.91 -5.84 3.69
CA LEU A 110 5.69 -7.29 3.53
C LEU A 110 6.99 -8.12 3.56
N ALA A 111 8.12 -7.49 3.86
CA ALA A 111 9.43 -8.13 3.99
C ALA A 111 9.59 -8.93 5.29
#